data_AF-A0A917J8Q3-F1
#
_entry.id   AF-A0A917J8Q3-F1
#
_cell.length_a   1.000
_cell.length_b   1.000
_cell.length_c   1.000
_cell.angle_alpha   90.00
_cell.angle_beta   90.00
_cell.angle_gamma   90.00
#
_symmetry.space_group_name_H-M   'P 1'
#
loop_
_entity.id
_entity.type
_entity.pdbx_description
1 polymer ?
#
loop_
_entity_poly.entity_id
_entity_poly.type
_entity_poly.pdbx_seq_one_letter_code
_entity_poly.pdbx_strand_id
1 'polypeptide(L)'
;MIKIPIWLRKIWKAIQSLFNHIPEELKVAIHTGVLITENIKTFVDSPVADIITLLIPGETDDRIRVVLRKAIPQILIQLKLADSCSEINNPTELTSCAIKTLQSLTGDLKSAFLHNLSVLIAQVAADGKLTWQDGASIMEWYYQNRFKTN
;
A
#
# COMPACT_ATOMS: atom_id res chain seq x y z
N MET A 1 3.18 -15.08 -29.67
CA MET A 1 1.85 -14.73 -29.11
C MET A 1 1.53 -15.71 -27.97
N ILE A 2 1.68 -15.29 -26.72
CA ILE A 2 1.47 -16.17 -25.56
C ILE A 2 -0.04 -16.37 -25.37
N LYS A 3 -0.54 -17.60 -25.55
CA LYS A 3 -1.95 -17.91 -25.30
C LYS A 3 -2.17 -18.03 -23.79
N ILE A 4 -2.81 -17.03 -23.20
CA ILE A 4 -3.21 -17.08 -21.78
C ILE A 4 -4.18 -18.27 -21.59
N PRO A 5 -3.86 -19.22 -20.69
CA PRO A 5 -4.72 -20.36 -20.37
C PRO A 5 -6.14 -19.95 -19.97
N ILE A 6 -7.12 -20.77 -20.36
CA ILE A 6 -8.55 -20.53 -20.07
C ILE A 6 -8.83 -20.40 -18.56
N TRP A 7 -8.11 -21.15 -17.73
CA TRP A 7 -8.26 -21.10 -16.27
C TRP A 7 -7.82 -19.75 -15.67
N LEU A 8 -6.74 -19.14 -16.20
CA LEU A 8 -6.30 -17.80 -15.79
C LEU A 8 -7.33 -16.73 -16.14
N ARG A 9 -7.99 -16.85 -17.31
CA ARG A 9 -9.09 -15.94 -17.67
C ARG A 9 -10.29 -16.06 -16.73
N LYS A 10 -10.59 -17.27 -16.24
CA LYS A 10 -11.68 -17.49 -15.26
C LYS A 10 -11.34 -16.86 -13.91
N ILE A 11 -10.10 -17.01 -13.44
CA ILE A 11 -9.63 -16.34 -12.20
C ILE A 11 -9.73 -14.82 -12.35
N TRP A 12 -9.26 -14.26 -13.47
CA TRP A 12 -9.34 -12.82 -13.69
C TRP A 12 -10.77 -12.28 -13.68
N LYS A 13 -11.71 -13.00 -14.32
CA LYS A 13 -13.13 -12.66 -14.28
C LYS A 13 -13.71 -12.76 -12.87
N ALA A 14 -13.28 -13.73 -12.07
CA ALA A 14 -13.70 -13.85 -10.68
C ALA A 14 -13.20 -12.68 -9.84
N ILE A 15 -11.94 -12.26 -10.00
CA ILE A 15 -11.39 -11.08 -9.31
C ILE A 15 -12.11 -9.80 -9.72
N GLN A 16 -12.36 -9.61 -11.02
CA GLN A 16 -13.16 -8.48 -11.52
C GLN A 16 -14.57 -8.47 -10.95
N SER A 17 -15.24 -9.63 -10.93
CA SER A 17 -16.58 -9.78 -10.36
C SER A 17 -16.56 -9.47 -8.88
N LEU A 18 -15.58 -9.98 -8.14
CA LEU A 18 -15.41 -9.73 -6.72
C LEU A 18 -15.25 -8.22 -6.49
N PHE A 19 -14.34 -7.54 -7.20
CA PHE A 19 -14.18 -6.08 -7.10
C PHE A 19 -15.48 -5.30 -7.32
N ASN A 20 -16.26 -5.66 -8.33
CA ASN A 20 -17.52 -4.97 -8.63
C ASN A 20 -18.58 -5.10 -7.53
N HIS A 21 -18.51 -6.16 -6.70
CA HIS A 21 -19.46 -6.41 -5.61
C HIS A 21 -18.88 -6.11 -4.22
N ILE A 22 -17.63 -5.62 -4.15
CA ILE A 22 -17.02 -5.20 -2.89
C ILE A 22 -17.73 -3.94 -2.35
N PRO A 23 -18.01 -3.89 -1.03
CA PRO A 23 -18.49 -2.69 -0.35
C PRO A 23 -17.63 -1.45 -0.63
N GLU A 24 -18.25 -0.28 -0.75
CA GLU A 24 -17.53 0.93 -1.16
C GLU A 24 -16.40 1.31 -0.20
N GLU A 25 -16.60 1.10 1.10
CA GLU A 25 -15.58 1.28 2.13
C GLU A 25 -14.28 0.49 1.85
N LEU A 26 -14.38 -0.71 1.29
CA LEU A 26 -13.22 -1.53 0.95
C LEU A 26 -12.56 -1.06 -0.34
N LYS A 27 -13.32 -0.52 -1.30
CA LYS A 27 -12.74 0.11 -2.50
C LYS A 27 -11.95 1.36 -2.13
N VAL A 28 -12.50 2.18 -1.23
CA VAL A 28 -11.80 3.34 -0.66
C VAL A 28 -10.53 2.89 0.05
N ALA A 29 -10.59 1.87 0.90
CA ALA A 29 -9.41 1.35 1.58
C ALA A 29 -8.31 0.87 0.61
N ILE A 30 -8.68 0.14 -0.44
CA ILE A 30 -7.75 -0.29 -1.50
C ILE A 30 -7.13 0.92 -2.22
N HIS A 31 -7.95 1.91 -2.59
CA HIS A 31 -7.50 3.14 -3.22
C HIS A 31 -6.52 3.91 -2.32
N THR A 32 -6.84 4.09 -1.04
CA THR A 32 -5.96 4.71 -0.04
C THR A 32 -4.64 3.97 0.08
N GLY A 33 -4.66 2.63 0.10
CA GLY A 33 -3.45 1.81 0.10
C GLY A 33 -2.53 2.08 -1.10
N VAL A 34 -3.10 2.17 -2.30
CA VAL A 34 -2.36 2.52 -3.51
C VAL A 34 -1.78 3.93 -3.43
N LEU A 35 -2.60 4.93 -3.07
CA LEU A 35 -2.15 6.33 -3.02
C LEU A 35 -0.99 6.52 -2.05
N ILE A 36 -1.09 5.98 -0.84
CA ILE A 36 0.00 6.09 0.15
C ILE A 36 1.26 5.39 -0.35
N THR A 37 1.13 4.23 -0.98
CA THR A 37 2.26 3.49 -1.54
C THR A 37 2.94 4.25 -2.69
N GLU A 38 2.16 4.88 -3.57
CA GLU A 38 2.70 5.70 -4.64
C GLU A 38 3.33 7.00 -4.10
N ASN A 39 2.76 7.61 -3.06
CA ASN A 39 3.38 8.72 -2.34
C ASN A 39 4.72 8.30 -1.72
N ILE A 40 4.80 7.11 -1.13
CA ILE A 40 6.06 6.54 -0.60
C ILE A 40 7.08 6.31 -1.72
N LYS A 41 6.65 5.72 -2.83
CA LYS A 41 7.50 5.40 -3.99
C LYS A 41 8.08 6.65 -4.64
N THR A 42 7.31 7.74 -4.68
CA THR A 42 7.68 9.02 -5.29
C THR A 42 8.19 10.04 -4.30
N PHE A 43 8.25 9.69 -3.01
CA PHE A 43 8.69 10.59 -1.96
C PHE A 43 10.09 11.13 -2.24
N VAL A 44 10.24 12.44 -2.14
CA VAL A 44 11.54 13.12 -2.16
C VAL A 44 11.69 13.80 -0.81
N ASP A 45 12.89 13.70 -0.21
CA ASP A 45 13.20 14.34 1.08
C ASP A 45 12.69 15.79 1.09
N SER A 46 11.78 16.08 2.01
CA SER A 46 11.08 17.36 2.14
C SER A 46 11.51 18.03 3.45
N PRO A 47 11.73 19.36 3.48
CA PRO A 47 12.08 20.09 4.70
C PRO A 47 10.91 20.19 5.71
N VAL A 48 9.75 19.59 5.41
CA VAL A 48 8.56 19.60 6.26
C VAL A 48 8.66 18.50 7.33
N ALA A 49 8.33 18.85 8.58
CA ALA A 49 8.61 18.03 9.77
C ALA A 49 7.77 16.74 9.92
N ASP A 50 6.72 16.54 9.12
CA ASP A 50 5.83 15.39 9.27
C ASP A 50 5.63 14.64 7.95
N ILE A 51 6.58 13.76 7.66
CA ILE A 51 6.55 12.87 6.49
C ILE A 51 5.25 12.06 6.43
N ILE A 52 4.76 11.58 7.58
CA ILE A 52 3.60 10.68 7.63
C ILE A 52 2.34 11.44 7.19
N THR A 53 2.20 12.73 7.57
CA THR A 53 1.13 13.58 7.04
C THR A 53 1.17 13.68 5.52
N LEU A 54 2.37 13.86 4.93
CA LEU A 54 2.51 14.00 3.48
C LEU A 54 2.17 12.73 2.70
N LEU A 55 2.36 11.57 3.33
CA LEU A 55 2.06 10.28 2.70
C LEU A 55 0.56 10.00 2.66
N ILE A 56 -0.21 10.46 3.66
CA ILE A 56 -1.65 10.20 3.78
C ILE A 56 -2.43 11.25 2.98
N PRO A 57 -3.29 10.85 2.03
CA PRO A 57 -4.11 11.78 1.26
C PRO A 57 -5.02 12.64 2.17
N GLY A 58 -5.14 13.94 1.88
CA GLY A 58 -5.85 14.90 2.72
C GLY A 58 -7.37 14.66 2.81
N GLU A 59 -7.94 14.00 1.81
CA GLU A 59 -9.33 13.57 1.74
C GLU A 59 -9.62 12.29 2.54
N THR A 60 -8.60 11.64 3.09
CA THR A 60 -8.76 10.47 3.96
C THR A 60 -9.51 10.86 5.23
N ASP A 61 -10.54 10.08 5.58
CA ASP A 61 -11.32 10.21 6.82
C ASP A 61 -10.41 10.34 8.05
N ASP A 62 -10.76 11.22 8.99
CA ASP A 62 -9.91 11.56 10.14
C ASP A 62 -9.64 10.36 11.06
N ARG A 63 -10.63 9.47 11.25
CA ARG A 63 -10.45 8.25 12.05
C ARG A 63 -9.43 7.34 11.38
N ILE A 64 -9.57 7.13 10.07
CA ILE A 64 -8.64 6.32 9.28
C ILE A 64 -7.24 6.94 9.29
N ARG A 65 -7.13 8.26 9.13
CA ARG A 65 -5.86 9.00 9.19
C ARG A 65 -5.12 8.76 10.49
N VAL A 66 -5.81 8.84 11.64
CA VAL A 66 -5.19 8.60 12.95
C VAL A 66 -4.64 7.18 13.07
N VAL A 67 -5.38 6.19 12.57
CA VAL A 67 -4.94 4.78 12.59
C VAL A 67 -3.73 4.59 11.65
N LEU A 68 -3.80 5.11 10.42
CA LEU A 68 -2.71 5.04 9.45
C LEU A 68 -1.43 5.70 9.95
N ARG A 69 -1.53 6.85 10.64
CA ARG A 69 -0.36 7.52 11.22
C ARG A 69 0.41 6.64 12.21
N LYS A 70 -0.29 5.79 12.95
CA LYS A 70 0.34 4.83 13.88
C LYS A 70 0.82 3.57 13.16
N ALA A 71 0.05 3.10 12.18
CA ALA A 71 0.32 1.83 11.52
C ALA A 71 1.43 1.89 10.48
N ILE A 72 1.59 2.99 9.72
CA ILE A 72 2.60 3.11 8.66
C ILE A 72 4.02 2.83 9.20
N PRO A 73 4.50 3.48 10.29
CA PRO A 73 5.79 3.16 10.87
C PRO A 73 5.92 1.68 11.26
N GLN A 74 4.87 1.10 11.86
CA GLN A 74 4.88 -0.31 12.28
C GLN A 74 4.95 -1.28 11.11
N ILE A 75 4.22 -1.02 10.03
CA ILE A 75 4.26 -1.80 8.79
C ILE A 75 5.68 -1.77 8.21
N LEU A 76 6.31 -0.60 8.17
CA LEU A 76 7.67 -0.44 7.65
C LEU A 76 8.70 -1.22 8.47
N ILE A 77 8.53 -1.30 9.80
CA ILE A 77 9.34 -2.16 10.68
C ILE A 77 9.06 -3.64 10.39
N GLN A 78 7.80 -4.05 10.27
CA GLN A 78 7.43 -5.45 10.01
C GLN A 78 7.97 -5.95 8.67
N LEU A 79 8.04 -5.07 7.67
CA LEU A 79 8.67 -5.33 6.38
C LEU A 79 10.20 -5.30 6.44
N LYS A 80 10.79 -5.09 7.62
CA LYS A 80 12.25 -5.00 7.83
C LYS A 80 12.93 -3.94 6.99
N LEU A 81 12.17 -2.94 6.53
CA LEU A 81 12.70 -1.83 5.74
C LEU A 81 13.46 -0.83 6.62
N ALA A 82 13.22 -0.86 7.93
CA ALA A 82 13.86 0.01 8.92
C ALA A 82 14.80 -0.73 9.87
N ASP A 83 15.21 -1.97 9.59
CA ASP A 83 16.03 -2.78 10.51
C ASP A 83 17.34 -2.07 10.89
N SER A 84 17.97 -1.38 9.94
CA SER A 84 19.18 -0.56 10.14
C SER A 84 18.95 0.73 10.95
N CYS A 85 17.69 1.02 11.30
CA CYS A 85 17.24 2.20 12.03
C CYS A 85 16.42 1.83 13.27
N SER A 86 16.60 0.60 13.76
CA SER A 86 15.86 0.02 14.89
C SER A 86 16.04 0.77 16.22
N GLU A 87 17.07 1.60 16.34
CA GLU A 87 17.32 2.46 17.51
C GLU A 87 16.54 3.80 17.45
N ILE A 88 15.92 4.12 16.31
CA ILE A 88 15.14 5.36 16.14
C ILE A 88 13.76 5.20 16.80
N ASN A 89 13.51 5.97 17.86
CA ASN A 89 12.21 6.00 18.54
C ASN A 89 11.21 7.01 17.94
N ASN A 90 11.68 7.90 17.07
CA ASN A 90 10.84 8.89 16.40
C ASN A 90 10.16 8.28 15.16
N PRO A 91 8.81 8.19 15.10
CA PRO A 91 8.10 7.58 13.97
C PRO A 91 8.37 8.25 12.61
N THR A 92 8.60 9.57 12.60
CA THR A 92 8.90 10.34 11.38
C THR A 92 10.28 9.94 10.85
N GLU A 93 11.29 9.93 11.70
CA GLU A 93 12.66 9.56 11.32
C GLU A 93 12.74 8.09 10.89
N LEU A 94 12.01 7.20 11.59
CA LEU A 94 11.93 5.79 11.23
C LEU A 94 11.31 5.61 9.85
N THR A 95 10.22 6.33 9.57
CA THR A 95 9.54 6.29 8.28
C THR A 95 10.45 6.81 7.16
N SER A 96 11.18 7.92 7.39
CA SER A 96 12.17 8.44 6.45
C SER A 96 13.27 7.41 6.15
N CYS A 97 13.81 6.76 7.18
CA CYS A 97 14.81 5.71 7.00
C CYS A 97 14.27 4.53 6.17
N ALA A 98 13.08 4.03 6.51
CA ALA A 98 12.46 2.93 5.78
C ALA A 98 12.24 3.25 4.29
N ILE A 99 11.82 4.48 4.00
CA ILE A 99 11.62 4.96 2.62
C ILE A 99 12.96 4.98 1.87
N LYS A 100 14.05 5.43 2.50
CA LYS A 100 15.39 5.40 1.91
C LYS A 100 15.84 3.97 1.58
N THR A 101 15.62 3.03 2.50
CA THR A 101 15.88 1.60 2.25
C THR A 101 15.06 1.09 1.06
N LEU A 102 13.75 1.36 1.04
CA LEU A 102 12.85 0.96 -0.05
C LEU A 102 13.26 1.56 -1.40
N GLN A 103 13.76 2.81 -1.40
CA GLN A 103 14.23 3.50 -2.60
C GLN A 103 15.52 2.88 -3.15
N SER A 104 16.39 2.36 -2.28
CA SER A 104 17.62 1.66 -2.67
C SER A 104 17.38 0.29 -3.33
N LEU A 105 16.21 -0.31 -3.11
CA LEU A 105 15.83 -1.56 -3.75
C LEU A 105 15.59 -1.35 -5.26
N THR A 106 15.75 -2.41 -6.04
CA THR A 106 15.52 -2.38 -7.50
C THR A 106 14.76 -3.62 -7.96
N GLY A 107 14.22 -3.54 -9.18
CA GLY A 107 13.56 -4.67 -9.86
C GLY A 107 12.38 -5.27 -9.09
N ASP A 108 12.22 -6.58 -9.21
CA ASP A 108 11.09 -7.33 -8.65
C ASP A 108 11.05 -7.29 -7.13
N LEU A 109 12.19 -7.16 -6.47
CA LEU A 109 12.25 -7.07 -5.01
C LEU A 109 11.57 -5.78 -4.52
N LYS A 110 11.88 -4.63 -5.14
CA LYS A 110 11.19 -3.36 -4.83
C LYS A 110 9.69 -3.46 -5.09
N SER A 111 9.31 -4.07 -6.22
CA SER A 111 7.91 -4.27 -6.58
C SER A 111 7.16 -5.12 -5.55
N ALA A 112 7.77 -6.19 -5.03
CA ALA A 112 7.19 -7.04 -4.01
C ALA A 112 6.98 -6.29 -2.68
N PHE A 113 7.94 -5.47 -2.26
CA PHE A 113 7.79 -4.64 -1.06
C PHE A 113 6.70 -3.58 -1.22
N LEU A 114 6.65 -2.90 -2.37
CA LEU A 114 5.60 -1.91 -2.65
C LEU A 114 4.21 -2.56 -2.69
N HIS A 115 4.09 -3.74 -3.30
CA HIS A 115 2.83 -4.48 -3.32
C HIS A 115 2.38 -4.85 -1.91
N ASN A 116 3.27 -5.45 -1.11
CA ASN A 116 2.96 -5.81 0.29
C ASN A 116 2.61 -4.59 1.14
N LEU A 117 3.33 -3.48 0.96
CA LEU A 117 3.04 -2.21 1.63
C LEU A 117 1.62 -1.73 1.31
N SER A 118 1.25 -1.73 0.04
CA SER A 118 -0.09 -1.33 -0.41
C SER A 118 -1.18 -2.20 0.21
N VAL A 119 -0.98 -3.52 0.23
CA VAL A 119 -1.92 -4.47 0.85
C VAL A 119 -2.07 -4.21 2.34
N LEU A 120 -0.97 -4.12 3.09
CA LEU A 120 -1.00 -3.92 4.54
C LEU A 120 -1.66 -2.59 4.91
N ILE A 121 -1.38 -1.51 4.17
CA ILE A 121 -2.02 -0.21 4.37
C ILE A 121 -3.53 -0.30 4.09
N ALA A 122 -3.94 -0.97 3.00
CA ALA A 122 -5.35 -1.17 2.69
C ALA A 122 -6.07 -1.99 3.77
N GLN A 123 -5.42 -2.99 4.36
CA GLN A 123 -6.01 -3.74 5.48
C GLN A 123 -6.27 -2.87 6.70
N VAL A 124 -5.35 -1.95 7.01
CA VAL A 124 -5.51 -0.98 8.10
C VAL A 124 -6.64 0.00 7.77
N ALA A 125 -6.67 0.54 6.56
CA ALA A 125 -7.72 1.46 6.12
C ALA A 125 -9.11 0.79 6.09
N ALA A 126 -9.15 -0.52 5.85
CA ALA A 126 -10.35 -1.34 5.87
C ALA A 126 -10.80 -1.75 7.29
N ASP A 127 -10.11 -1.30 8.35
CA ASP A 127 -10.43 -1.63 9.74
C ASP A 127 -10.48 -3.16 9.97
N GLY A 128 -9.53 -3.89 9.35
CA GLY A 128 -9.43 -5.35 9.45
C GLY A 128 -10.48 -6.15 8.67
N LYS A 129 -11.43 -5.49 7.98
CA LYS A 129 -12.42 -6.16 7.12
C LYS A 129 -11.83 -6.78 5.85
N LEU A 130 -10.59 -6.43 5.53
CA LEU A 130 -9.84 -6.96 4.40
C LEU A 130 -8.78 -7.94 4.91
N THR A 131 -8.89 -9.21 4.50
CA THR A 131 -7.82 -10.18 4.75
C THR A 131 -6.63 -9.92 3.83
N TRP A 132 -5.45 -10.42 4.19
CA TRP A 132 -4.26 -10.21 3.38
C TRP A 132 -4.40 -10.86 1.99
N GLN A 133 -4.97 -12.07 1.94
CA GLN A 133 -5.18 -12.82 0.70
C GLN A 133 -6.16 -12.11 -0.25
N ASP A 134 -7.29 -11.63 0.29
CA ASP A 134 -8.26 -10.86 -0.49
C ASP A 134 -7.62 -9.54 -0.94
N GLY A 135 -6.96 -8.86 -0.01
CA GLY A 135 -6.24 -7.61 -0.25
C GLY A 135 -5.25 -7.71 -1.39
N ALA A 136 -4.39 -8.73 -1.41
CA ALA A 136 -3.42 -8.95 -2.49
C ALA A 136 -4.10 -9.10 -3.86
N SER A 137 -5.15 -9.91 -3.94
CA SER A 137 -5.86 -10.19 -5.20
C SER A 137 -6.61 -8.96 -5.72
N ILE A 138 -7.32 -8.27 -4.83
CA ILE A 138 -8.11 -7.08 -5.13
C ILE A 138 -7.19 -5.91 -5.49
N MET A 139 -6.11 -5.72 -4.73
CA MET A 139 -5.12 -4.68 -4.93
C MET A 139 -4.45 -4.81 -6.30
N GLU A 140 -4.01 -6.01 -6.67
CA GLU A 140 -3.37 -6.23 -7.97
C GLU A 140 -4.32 -5.88 -9.11
N TRP A 141 -5.57 -6.35 -9.03
CA TRP A 141 -6.57 -6.01 -10.04
C TRP A 141 -6.86 -4.52 -10.10
N TYR A 142 -7.05 -3.86 -8.95
CA TYR A 142 -7.32 -2.44 -8.89
C TYR A 142 -6.16 -1.62 -9.50
N TYR A 143 -4.92 -1.96 -9.12
CA TYR A 143 -3.74 -1.26 -9.60
C TYR A 143 -3.59 -1.33 -11.12
N GLN A 144 -3.79 -2.52 -11.70
CA GLN A 144 -3.62 -2.73 -13.15
C GLN A 144 -4.77 -2.18 -14.00
N ASN A 145 -6.00 -2.16 -13.49
CA ASN A 145 -7.20 -1.85 -14.31
C ASN A 145 -7.88 -0.52 -13.98
N ARG A 146 -7.58 0.07 -12.82
CA ARG A 146 -8.18 1.34 -12.38
C ARG A 146 -7.12 2.40 -12.18
N PHE A 147 -6.06 2.08 -11.45
CA PHE A 147 -5.05 3.10 -11.12
C PHE A 147 -4.15 3.44 -12.32
N LYS A 148 -3.51 2.45 -12.96
CA LYS A 148 -2.63 2.69 -14.13
C LYS A 148 -3.35 3.14 -15.41
N THR A 149 -4.66 2.96 -15.47
CA THR A 149 -5.47 3.26 -16.66
C THR A 149 -6.05 4.67 -16.63
N ASN A 150 -6.04 5.31 -15.46
CA ASN A 150 -6.42 6.70 -15.25
C ASN A 150 -5.17 7.60 -15.25
#